data_AF-R5EG83-F1
#
_entry.id   AF-R5EG83-F1
#
_cell.length_a   1.000
_cell.length_b   1.000
_cell.length_c   1.000
_cell.angle_alpha   90.00
_cell.angle_beta   90.00
_cell.angle_gamma   90.00
#
_symmetry.space_group_name_H-M   'P 1'
#
loop_
_entity.id
_entity.type
_entity.pdbx_description
1 polymer ?
#
loop_
_entity_poly.entity_id
_entity_poly.type
_entity_poly.pdbx_seq_one_letter_code
_entity_poly.pdbx_strand_id
1 'polypeptide(L)'
;MNEKPVIIVTGKVPNMQSWYEEKCRRALEELAHLSDTLHRPGDTPNRGWATKEEEIKTHLFNAVRLVLVLANVSCGQRKSVGSEDVGCIVDEGFAGYEKVWEKFAE
;
A
#
# COMPACT_ATOMS: atom_id res chain seq x y z
N MET A 1 -50.18 13.49 -2.55
CA MET A 1 -48.77 13.31 -2.14
C MET A 1 -48.05 12.71 -3.32
N ASN A 2 -47.04 13.39 -3.87
CA ASN A 2 -46.23 12.87 -4.98
C ASN A 2 -45.13 11.98 -4.39
N GLU A 3 -45.30 10.66 -4.46
CA GLU A 3 -44.23 9.71 -4.16
C GLU A 3 -43.11 9.89 -5.19
N LYS A 4 -41.99 10.46 -4.76
CA LYS A 4 -40.77 10.50 -5.59
C LYS A 4 -40.24 9.07 -5.68
N PRO A 5 -39.89 8.56 -6.87
CA PRO A 5 -39.34 7.23 -7.02
C PRO A 5 -38.00 7.14 -6.27
N VAL A 6 -37.94 6.25 -5.29
CA VAL A 6 -36.70 5.91 -4.58
C VAL A 6 -35.96 4.88 -5.42
N ILE A 7 -34.89 5.31 -6.09
CA ILE A 7 -33.98 4.40 -6.80
C ILE A 7 -33.08 3.76 -5.75
N ILE A 8 -33.37 2.51 -5.38
CA ILE A 8 -32.51 1.71 -4.50
C ILE A 8 -31.49 0.99 -5.38
N VAL A 9 -30.26 1.50 -5.44
CA VAL A 9 -29.15 0.82 -6.11
C VAL A 9 -28.65 -0.29 -5.20
N THR A 10 -29.15 -1.51 -5.38
CA THR A 10 -28.60 -2.71 -4.73
C THR A 10 -27.47 -3.27 -5.59
N GLY A 11 -26.31 -2.61 -5.55
CA GLY A 11 -25.11 -3.12 -6.18
C GLY A 11 -24.51 -4.27 -5.38
N LYS A 12 -24.56 -5.49 -5.91
CA LYS A 12 -23.69 -6.59 -5.44
C LYS A 12 -22.25 -6.09 -5.58
N VAL A 13 -21.50 -6.02 -4.48
CA VAL A 13 -20.08 -5.63 -4.53
C VAL A 13 -19.39 -6.50 -5.59
N PRO A 14 -18.68 -5.92 -6.58
CA PRO A 14 -17.98 -6.70 -7.59
C PRO A 14 -17.08 -7.74 -6.92
N ASN A 15 -16.91 -8.91 -7.54
CA ASN A 15 -15.92 -9.86 -7.04
C ASN A 15 -14.51 -9.22 -7.11
N MET A 16 -14.03 -8.72 -5.98
CA MET A 16 -12.74 -8.03 -5.86
C MET A 16 -11.56 -9.01 -5.77
N GLN A 17 -11.81 -10.32 -5.83
CA GLN A 17 -10.77 -11.35 -5.65
C GLN A 17 -9.60 -11.17 -6.63
N SER A 18 -9.86 -11.02 -7.92
CA SER A 18 -8.79 -10.85 -8.92
C SER A 18 -7.99 -9.56 -8.71
N TRP A 19 -8.65 -8.48 -8.26
CA TRP A 19 -7.95 -7.25 -7.88
C TRP A 19 -7.06 -7.48 -6.66
N TYR A 20 -7.57 -8.17 -5.65
CA TYR A 20 -6.83 -8.47 -4.42
C TYR A 20 -5.61 -9.35 -4.70
N GLU A 21 -5.78 -10.43 -5.47
CA GLU A 21 -4.70 -11.32 -5.90
C GLU A 21 -3.60 -10.57 -6.66
N GLU A 22 -3.98 -9.68 -7.59
CA GLU A 22 -3.02 -8.84 -8.31
C GLU A 22 -2.24 -7.91 -7.38
N LYS A 23 -2.90 -7.31 -6.39
CA LYS A 23 -2.24 -6.45 -5.40
C LYS A 23 -1.29 -7.24 -4.50
N CYS A 24 -1.68 -8.43 -4.06
CA CYS A 24 -0.82 -9.35 -3.31
C CYS A 24 0.42 -9.75 -4.12
N ARG A 25 0.23 -10.11 -5.40
CA ARG A 25 1.35 -10.47 -6.29
C ARG A 25 2.34 -9.32 -6.44
N ARG A 26 1.85 -8.10 -6.69
CA ARG A 26 2.73 -6.92 -6.78
C ARG A 26 3.46 -6.63 -5.47
N ALA A 27 2.81 -6.80 -4.32
CA ALA A 27 3.48 -6.62 -3.03
C ALA A 27 4.62 -7.62 -2.87
N LEU A 28 4.40 -8.89 -3.23
CA LEU A 28 5.44 -9.92 -3.24
C LEU A 28 6.59 -9.61 -4.20
N GLU A 29 6.28 -9.11 -5.40
CA GLU A 29 7.29 -8.70 -6.38
C GLU A 29 8.19 -7.57 -5.84
N GLU A 30 7.60 -6.53 -5.26
CA GLU A 30 8.35 -5.41 -4.65
C GLU A 30 9.19 -5.87 -3.46
N LEU A 31 8.66 -6.74 -2.59
CA LEU A 31 9.40 -7.33 -1.47
C LEU A 31 10.56 -8.22 -1.95
N ALA A 32 10.35 -8.99 -3.03
CA ALA A 32 11.40 -9.80 -3.63
C ALA A 32 12.52 -8.92 -4.21
N HIS A 33 12.18 -7.85 -4.92
CA HIS A 33 13.15 -6.89 -5.44
C HIS A 33 13.90 -6.16 -4.33
N LEU A 34 13.21 -5.75 -3.26
CA LEU A 34 13.85 -5.17 -2.08
C LEU A 34 14.84 -6.15 -1.44
N SER A 35 14.42 -7.40 -1.25
CA SER A 35 15.28 -8.45 -0.70
C SER A 35 16.51 -8.70 -1.57
N ASP A 36 16.34 -8.84 -2.88
CA ASP A 36 17.45 -9.00 -3.83
C ASP A 36 18.44 -7.83 -3.74
N THR A 37 17.92 -6.59 -3.69
CA THR A 37 18.73 -5.39 -3.57
C THR A 37 19.53 -5.34 -2.28
N LEU A 38 18.92 -5.71 -1.14
CA LEU A 38 19.57 -5.71 0.17
C LEU A 38 20.67 -6.78 0.28
N HIS A 39 20.47 -7.97 -0.30
CA HIS A 39 21.45 -9.06 -0.26
C HIS A 39 22.57 -8.90 -1.29
N ARG A 40 22.37 -8.08 -2.32
CA ARG A 40 23.39 -7.87 -3.35
C ARG A 40 24.62 -7.15 -2.78
N PRO A 41 25.84 -7.65 -3.00
CA PRO A 41 27.05 -7.01 -2.50
C PRO A 41 27.37 -5.71 -3.26
N GLY A 42 28.00 -4.75 -2.57
CA GLY A 42 28.39 -3.46 -3.13
C GLY A 42 27.21 -2.50 -3.37
N ASP A 43 27.51 -1.34 -3.94
CA ASP A 43 26.56 -0.23 -4.11
C ASP A 43 26.08 -0.05 -5.56
N THR A 44 26.38 -1.00 -6.43
CA THR A 44 25.96 -0.95 -7.83
C THR A 44 24.43 -1.09 -7.92
N PRO A 45 23.71 -0.14 -8.53
CA PRO A 45 22.27 -0.26 -8.78
C PRO A 45 21.95 -1.35 -9.81
N ASN A 46 20.73 -1.90 -9.80
CA ASN A 46 20.25 -2.81 -10.85
C ASN A 46 19.34 -2.06 -11.84
N ARG A 47 19.07 -2.66 -13.00
CA ARG A 47 17.94 -2.29 -13.88
C ARG A 47 17.79 -0.80 -14.24
N GLY A 48 18.88 -0.03 -14.24
CA GLY A 48 18.87 1.37 -14.64
C GLY A 48 18.55 2.39 -13.53
N TRP A 49 18.54 1.97 -12.25
CA TRP A 49 18.49 2.91 -11.12
C TRP A 49 19.76 3.75 -11.02
N ALA A 50 19.66 5.00 -10.54
CA ALA A 50 20.84 5.86 -10.43
C ALA A 50 21.73 5.45 -9.24
N THR A 51 21.12 5.01 -8.14
CA THR A 51 21.83 4.52 -6.95
C THR A 51 21.11 3.32 -6.33
N LYS A 52 21.86 2.48 -5.62
CA LYS A 52 21.28 1.38 -4.84
C LYS A 52 20.35 1.88 -3.73
N GLU A 53 20.63 3.05 -3.16
CA GLU A 53 19.77 3.67 -2.16
C GLU A 53 18.39 4.05 -2.74
N GLU A 54 18.36 4.63 -3.94
CA GLU A 54 17.11 4.95 -4.65
C GLU A 54 16.30 3.68 -4.99
N GLU A 55 16.98 2.62 -5.42
CA GLU A 55 16.38 1.31 -5.66
C GLU A 55 15.73 0.74 -4.39
N ILE A 56 16.45 0.77 -3.26
CA ILE A 56 15.93 0.35 -1.94
C ILE A 56 14.71 1.18 -1.55
N LYS A 57 14.82 2.52 -1.60
CA LYS A 57 13.74 3.43 -1.19
C LYS A 57 12.48 3.22 -2.01
N THR A 58 12.63 3.02 -3.33
CA THR A 58 11.47 2.83 -4.21
C THR A 58 10.78 1.50 -3.98
N HIS A 59 11.52 0.39 -3.90
CA HIS A 59 10.94 -0.92 -3.62
C HIS A 59 10.31 -0.98 -2.23
N LEU A 60 10.95 -0.38 -1.23
CA LEU A 60 10.39 -0.24 0.12
C LEU A 60 9.08 0.55 0.10
N PHE A 61 9.06 1.74 -0.52
CA PHE A 61 7.87 2.58 -0.59
C PHE A 61 6.70 1.87 -1.28
N ASN A 62 6.95 1.21 -2.41
CA ASN A 62 5.92 0.48 -3.14
C ASN A 62 5.40 -0.72 -2.34
N ALA A 63 6.28 -1.50 -1.70
CA ALA A 63 5.89 -2.62 -0.85
C ALA A 63 5.01 -2.16 0.31
N VAL A 64 5.45 -1.13 1.06
CA VAL A 64 4.70 -0.57 2.20
C VAL A 64 3.34 -0.06 1.73
N ARG A 65 3.28 0.72 0.64
CA ARG A 65 2.03 1.21 0.07
C ARG A 65 1.06 0.07 -0.26
N LEU A 66 1.52 -0.97 -0.94
CA LEU A 66 0.67 -2.08 -1.36
C LEU A 66 0.15 -2.86 -0.16
N VAL A 67 1.00 -3.14 0.82
CA VAL A 67 0.62 -3.86 2.05
C VAL A 67 -0.38 -3.05 2.87
N LEU A 68 -0.20 -1.73 3.00
CA LEU A 68 -1.16 -0.87 3.71
C LEU A 68 -2.52 -0.81 3.00
N VAL A 69 -2.54 -0.73 1.67
CA VAL A 69 -3.79 -0.83 0.90
C VAL A 69 -4.49 -2.17 1.13
N LEU A 70 -3.74 -3.28 1.11
CA LEU A 70 -4.27 -4.61 1.38
C LEU A 70 -4.80 -4.73 2.82
N ALA A 71 -4.07 -4.19 3.80
CA ALA A 71 -4.46 -4.18 5.21
C ALA A 71 -5.74 -3.37 5.42
N ASN A 72 -5.86 -2.17 4.82
CA ASN A 72 -7.05 -1.34 4.92
C ASN A 72 -8.30 -2.05 4.39
N VAL A 73 -8.19 -2.68 3.21
CA VAL A 73 -9.29 -3.44 2.60
C VAL A 73 -9.65 -4.65 3.46
N SER A 74 -8.66 -5.38 3.98
CA SER A 74 -8.88 -6.60 4.76
C SER A 74 -9.45 -6.33 6.15
N CYS A 75 -9.05 -5.21 6.77
CA CYS A 75 -9.49 -4.83 8.12
C CYS A 75 -10.77 -3.96 8.13
N GLY A 76 -11.32 -3.61 6.96
CA GLY A 76 -12.54 -2.81 6.86
C GLY A 76 -12.41 -1.41 7.47
N GLN A 77 -11.20 -0.82 7.40
CA GLN A 77 -10.95 0.51 7.98
C GLN A 77 -11.82 1.57 7.31
N ARG A 78 -12.43 2.45 8.13
CA ARG A 78 -13.35 3.51 7.66
C ARG A 78 -12.64 4.68 6.98
N LYS A 79 -11.40 4.94 7.38
CA LYS A 79 -10.55 5.98 6.82
C LYS A 79 -9.52 5.30 5.91
N SER A 80 -9.08 5.99 4.86
CA SER A 80 -8.09 5.49 3.91
C SER A 80 -6.69 5.96 4.27
N VAL A 81 -5.69 5.09 4.18
CA VAL A 81 -4.26 5.49 4.23
C VAL A 81 -3.89 6.23 2.95
N GLY A 82 -3.42 7.47 3.11
CA GLY A 82 -2.93 8.34 2.03
C GLY A 82 -1.46 8.12 1.69
N SER A 83 -0.97 8.80 0.64
CA SER A 83 0.45 8.77 0.26
C SER A 83 1.37 9.36 1.32
N GLU A 84 0.90 10.37 2.03
CA GLU A 84 1.59 11.04 3.13
C GLU A 84 1.74 10.13 4.35
N ASP A 85 0.76 9.27 4.60
CA ASP A 85 0.83 8.27 5.67
C ASP A 85 1.85 7.18 5.33
N VAL A 86 1.88 6.75 4.06
CA VAL A 86 2.90 5.81 3.55
C VAL A 86 4.29 6.42 3.70
N GLY A 87 4.48 7.68 3.28
CA GLY A 87 5.74 8.41 3.43
C GLY A 87 6.19 8.46 4.88
N CYS A 88 5.29 8.82 5.80
CA CYS A 88 5.57 8.85 7.24
C CYS A 88 6.04 7.47 7.76
N ILE A 89 5.40 6.38 7.36
CA ILE A 89 5.79 5.01 7.76
C ILE A 89 7.13 4.60 7.14
N VAL A 90 7.40 4.97 5.89
CA VAL A 90 8.67 4.64 5.21
C VAL A 90 9.84 5.42 5.83
N ASP A 91 9.64 6.70 6.11
CA ASP A 91 10.69 7.60 6.61
C ASP A 91 10.96 7.43 8.10
N GLU A 92 9.91 7.20 8.90
CA GLU A 92 10.00 7.13 10.37
C GLU A 92 9.81 5.72 10.95
N GLY A 93 9.51 4.72 10.11
CA GLY A 93 9.26 3.35 10.54
C GLY A 93 8.03 3.23 11.45
N PHE A 94 8.18 2.49 12.55
CA PHE A 94 7.08 2.21 13.47
C PHE A 94 6.55 3.48 14.17
N ALA A 95 7.40 4.47 14.45
CA ALA A 95 6.96 5.75 15.01
C ALA A 95 6.02 6.49 14.04
N GLY A 96 6.30 6.41 12.73
CA GLY A 96 5.40 6.92 11.69
C GLY A 96 4.07 6.17 11.66
N TYR A 97 4.10 4.84 11.84
CA TYR A 97 2.88 4.04 11.98
C TYR A 97 2.02 4.49 13.16
N GLU A 98 2.60 4.74 14.33
CA GLU A 98 1.87 5.21 15.51
C GLU A 98 1.17 6.55 15.24
N LYS A 99 1.88 7.52 14.65
CA LYS A 99 1.32 8.82 14.23
C LYS A 99 0.19 8.69 13.23
N VAL A 100 0.34 7.80 12.25
CA VAL A 100 -0.69 7.52 11.25
C VAL A 100 -1.91 6.93 11.95
N TRP A 101 -1.72 5.93 12.82
CA TRP A 101 -2.80 5.21 13.48
C TRP A 101 -3.61 6.06 14.46
N GLU A 102 -2.98 7.05 15.12
CA GLU A 102 -3.69 8.06 15.91
C GLU A 102 -4.80 8.77 15.10
N LYS A 103 -4.60 9.01 13.80
CA LYS A 103 -5.62 9.60 12.91
C LYS A 103 -6.85 8.70 12.71
N PHE A 104 -6.67 7.38 12.87
CA PHE A 104 -7.72 6.36 12.69
C PHE A 104 -8.43 6.02 14.00
N ALA A 105 -7.93 6.49 15.15
CA ALA A 105 -8.48 6.19 16.47
C ALA A 105 -9.77 6.96 16.81
N GLU A 106 -10.18 7.92 15.98
CA GLU A 106 -11.46 8.66 16.09
C GLU A 106 -12.58 8.05 15.23
#